data_AF-A0ABD5T027-F1
#
_entry.id   AF-A0ABD5T027-F1
#
_cell.length_a   1.000
_cell.length_b   1.000
_cell.length_c   1.000
_cell.angle_alpha   90.00
_cell.angle_beta   90.00
_cell.angle_gamma   90.00
#
_symmetry.space_group_name_H-M   'P 1'
#
loop_
_entity.id
_entity.type
_entity.pdbx_description
1 polymer ?
#
loop_
_entity_poly.entity_id
_entity_poly.type
_entity_poly.pdbx_seq_one_letter_code
_entity_poly.pdbx_strand_id
1 'polypeptide(L)' 'MLLVVTYSAAARTALRNLCRRHDDVVVRRFGRAALVEPTVYAAFLALRLRESHRGEVQIERTEPFNEYVALDAPVREAA' A
#
# COMPACT_ATOMS: atom_id res chain seq x y z
N MET A 1 -5.50 -1.79 -6.55
CA MET A 1 -4.06 -1.96 -6.22
C MET A 1 -3.96 -2.58 -4.83
N LEU A 2 -2.79 -3.03 -4.39
CA LEU A 2 -2.59 -3.45 -3.00
C LEU A 2 -1.86 -2.35 -2.24
N LEU A 3 -2.46 -1.86 -1.17
CA LEU A 3 -1.84 -0.93 -0.24
C LEU A 3 -1.22 -1.73 0.90
N VAL A 4 0.09 -1.59 1.09
CA VAL A 4 0.83 -2.18 2.20
C VAL A 4 1.25 -1.06 3.15
N VAL A 5 0.84 -1.14 4.41
CA VAL A 5 1.15 -0.15 5.45
C VAL A 5 1.93 -0.81 6.58
N THR A 6 2.99 -0.16 7.05
CA THR A 6 3.83 -0.64 8.16
C THR A 6 3.73 0.26 9.38
N TYR A 7 3.69 -0.34 10.57
CA TYR A 7 3.49 0.37 11.84
C TYR A 7 4.72 0.42 12.75
N SER A 8 5.71 -0.45 12.53
CA SER A 8 7.00 -0.42 13.24
C SER A 8 8.17 0.03 12.36
N ALA A 9 9.23 0.53 12.99
CA ALA A 9 10.48 0.89 12.30
C ALA A 9 11.12 -0.32 11.58
N ALA A 10 11.02 -1.52 12.18
CA ALA A 10 11.51 -2.76 11.58
C ALA A 10 10.72 -3.13 10.31
N ALA A 11 9.39 -3.13 10.38
CA ALA A 11 8.53 -3.41 9.23
C ALA A 11 8.72 -2.38 8.12
N ARG A 12 8.86 -1.09 8.47
CA ARG A 12 9.15 -0.01 7.51
C ARG A 12 10.47 -0.21 6.78
N THR A 13 11.50 -0.63 7.50
CA THR A 13 12.81 -0.93 6.90
C THR A 13 12.70 -2.10 5.93
N ALA A 14 11.97 -3.14 6.30
CA ALA A 14 11.71 -4.29 5.44
C ALA A 14 10.89 -3.92 4.19
N LEU A 15 9.83 -3.10 4.33
CA LEU A 15 9.07 -2.56 3.20
C LEU A 15 9.97 -1.76 2.25
N ARG A 16 10.83 -0.88 2.79
CA ARG A 16 11.78 -0.11 1.97
C ARG A 16 12.71 -1.04 1.18
N ASN A 17 13.20 -2.11 1.80
CA ASN A 17 14.08 -3.08 1.15
C ASN A 17 13.35 -3.90 0.09
N LEU A 18 12.13 -4.34 0.38
CA LEU A 18 11.24 -5.02 -0.58
C LEU A 18 11.03 -4.13 -1.80
N CYS A 19 10.61 -2.88 -1.60
CA CYS A 19 10.35 -1.96 -2.70
C CYS A 19 11.60 -1.66 -3.53
N ARG A 20 12.79 -1.61 -2.92
CA ARG A 20 14.07 -1.41 -3.63
C ARG A 20 14.49 -2.61 -4.47
N ARG A 21 14.16 -3.83 -4.03
CA ARG A 21 14.53 -5.07 -4.71
C ARG A 21 13.55 -5.47 -5.80
N HIS A 22 12.29 -5.09 -5.64
CA HIS A 22 11.18 -5.45 -6.52
C HIS A 22 10.46 -4.15 -6.93
N ASP A 23 11.17 -3.23 -7.58
CA ASP A 23 10.62 -1.93 -7.96
C ASP A 23 9.66 -2.02 -9.14
N ASP A 24 9.80 -3.07 -9.96
CA ASP A 24 8.94 -3.45 -11.08
C ASP A 24 7.46 -3.59 -10.70
N VAL A 25 7.18 -4.06 -9.48
CA VAL A 25 5.81 -4.21 -8.97
C VAL A 25 5.33 -3.05 -8.11
N VAL A 26 6.16 -2.01 -7.90
CA VAL A 26 5.84 -0.88 -7.03
C VAL A 26 5.27 0.27 -7.85
N VAL A 27 3.98 0.52 -7.67
CA VAL A 27 3.29 1.66 -8.30
C VAL A 27 3.69 2.98 -7.65
N ARG A 28 3.72 3.03 -6.31
CA ARG A 28 4.06 4.26 -5.57
C ARG A 28 4.57 3.97 -4.15
N ARG A 29 5.46 4.81 -3.64
CA ARG A 29 6.01 4.72 -2.27
C ARG A 29 5.57 5.92 -1.44
N PHE A 30 5.24 5.68 -0.18
CA PHE A 30 4.73 6.66 0.79
C PHE A 30 5.39 6.49 2.15
N GLY A 31 6.72 6.57 2.26
CA GLY A 31 7.43 6.51 3.55
C GLY A 31 7.19 5.24 4.38
N ARG A 32 6.05 5.13 5.09
CA ARG A 32 5.59 3.93 5.82
C ARG A 32 4.66 3.00 5.03
N ALA A 33 4.21 3.41 3.86
CA ALA A 33 3.32 2.62 3.02
C ALA A 33 3.83 2.53 1.59
N ALA A 34 3.33 1.56 0.84
CA ALA A 34 3.56 1.43 -0.59
C ALA A 34 2.30 0.90 -1.27
N LEU A 35 2.08 1.37 -2.50
CA LEU A 35 1.08 0.85 -3.40
C LEU A 35 1.79 -0.07 -4.38
N VAL A 36 1.37 -1.32 -4.44
CA VAL A 36 1.92 -2.32 -5.35
C VAL A 36 0.85 -2.84 -6.29
N GLU A 37 1.29 -3.38 -7.42
CA GLU A 37 0.39 -3.98 -8.39
C GLU A 37 -0.40 -5.15 -7.76
N PRO A 38 -1.64 -5.41 -8.20
CA PRO A 38 -2.42 -6.54 -7.71
C PRO A 38 -2.05 -7.85 -8.44
N THR A 39 -0.77 -8.09 -8.70
CA THR A 39 -0.30 -9.36 -9.29
C THR A 39 -0.12 -10.42 -8.20
N VAL A 40 -0.13 -11.70 -8.60
CA VAL A 40 0.11 -12.81 -7.67
C VAL A 40 1.48 -12.69 -6.99
N TYR A 41 2.50 -12.25 -7.75
CA TYR A 41 3.84 -12.04 -7.22
C TYR A 41 3.90 -10.92 -6.18
N ALA A 42 3.31 -9.76 -6.47
CA ALA A 42 3.25 -8.63 -5.53
C ALA A 42 2.45 -8.98 -4.27
N ALA A 43 1.34 -9.71 -4.42
CA ALA A 43 0.57 -10.23 -3.30
C ALA A 43 1.39 -11.18 -2.42
N PHE A 44 2.16 -12.09 -3.04
CA PHE A 44 3.08 -12.97 -2.32
C PHE A 44 4.12 -12.17 -1.52
N LEU A 45 4.74 -11.16 -2.11
CA LEU A 45 5.72 -10.30 -1.43
C LEU A 45 5.10 -9.58 -0.22
N ALA A 46 3.89 -9.02 -0.38
CA ALA A 46 3.17 -8.36 0.71
C ALA A 46 2.83 -9.34 1.86
N LEU A 47 2.33 -10.55 1.53
CA LEU A 47 2.04 -11.59 2.51
C LEU A 47 3.28 -12.06 3.25
N ARG A 48 4.42 -12.21 2.56
CA ARG A 48 5.71 -12.54 3.19
C ARG A 48 6.15 -11.46 4.16
N LEU A 49 6.03 -10.19 3.78
CA LEU A 49 6.33 -9.07 4.67
C LEU A 49 5.45 -9.12 5.93
N ARG A 50 4.14 -9.38 5.77
CA ARG A 50 3.21 -9.52 6.91
C ARG A 50 3.53 -10.73 7.77
N GLU A 51 3.93 -11.86 7.21
CA GLU A 51 4.33 -13.02 8.03
C GLU A 51 5.57 -12.71 8.88
N SER A 52 6.55 -11.99 8.31
CA SER A 52 7.78 -11.61 9.01
C SER A 52 7.58 -10.57 10.12
N HIS A 53 6.51 -9.77 10.05
CA HIS A 53 6.29 -8.64 10.97
C HIS A 53 4.90 -8.64 11.64
N ARG A 54 4.10 -9.68 11.41
CA ARG A 54 2.75 -9.91 11.96
C ARG A 54 1.86 -8.65 11.93
N GLY A 55 1.30 -8.27 13.09
CA GLY A 55 0.36 -7.16 13.23
C GLY A 55 0.93 -5.78 12.86
N GLU A 56 2.23 -5.68 12.60
CA GLU A 56 2.89 -4.45 12.16
C GLU A 56 2.73 -4.18 10.66
N VAL A 57 2.03 -5.03 9.92
CA VAL A 57 1.80 -4.90 8.48
C VAL A 57 0.31 -5.09 8.15
N GLN A 58 -0.30 -4.05 7.61
CA GLN A 58 -1.64 -4.09 7.05
C GLN A 58 -1.55 -4.17 5.53
N ILE A 59 -2.45 -4.97 4.93
CA ILE A 59 -2.57 -5.13 3.48
C ILE A 59 -4.03 -4.92 3.13
N GLU A 60 -4.31 -3.91 2.32
CA GLU A 60 -5.66 -3.62 1.83
C GLU A 60 -5.70 -3.71 0.31
N ARG A 61 -6.83 -4.17 -0.22
CA ARG A 61 -7.12 -4.01 -1.64
C ARG A 61 -7.81 -2.66 -1.82
N THR A 62 -7.18 -1.78 -2.58
CA THR A 62 -7.70 -0.44 -2.84
C THR A 62 -8.28 -0.32 -4.24
N GLU A 63 -9.27 0.55 -4.35
CA GLU A 63 -9.81 1.05 -5.60
C GLU A 63 -9.54 2.56 -5.72
N PRO A 64 -9.49 3.11 -6.94
CA PRO A 64 -9.39 4.55 -7.14
C PRO A 64 -10.54 5.28 -6.46
N PHE A 65 -10.24 6.37 -5.75
CA PHE A 65 -11.26 7.25 -5.21
C PHE A 65 -11.87 8.08 -6.33
N ASN A 66 -13.19 8.08 -6.45
CA ASN A 66 -13.94 8.91 -7.38
C ASN A 66 -14.82 9.87 -6.58
N GLU A 67 -14.41 11.13 -6.52
CA GLU A 67 -15.08 12.17 -5.75
C GLU A 67 -16.50 12.43 -6.25
N TYR A 68 -16.78 12.31 -7.55
CA TYR A 68 -18.12 12.56 -8.12
C TYR A 68 -19.14 11.49 -7.72
N VAL A 69 -18.67 10.32 -7.29
CA VAL A 69 -19.52 9.21 -6.81
C VAL A 69 -19.56 9.19 -5.29
N ALA A 70 -18.43 9.43 -4.64
CA ALA A 70 -18.29 9.26 -3.20
C ALA A 70 -18.70 10.49 -2.37
N LEU A 71 -18.78 11.68 -2.98
CA LEU A 71 -19.01 12.93 -2.28
C LEU A 71 -20.15 13.74 -2.89
N ASP A 72 -20.86 14.44 -2.02
CA ASP A 72 -21.84 15.45 -2.43
C ASP A 72 -21.14 16.65 -3.08
N ALA A 73 -21.84 17.31 -4.00
CA ALA A 73 -21.33 18.49 -4.72
C ALA A 73 -20.79 19.59 -3.79
N PRO A 74 -21.45 19.95 -2.67
CA PRO A 74 -20.94 21.01 -1.78
C PRO A 74 -19.56 20.72 -1.18
N VAL A 75 -19.24 19.44 -0.91
CA VAL A 75 -17.91 19.06 -0.38
C VAL A 75 -16.84 19.27 -1.43
N ARG A 76 -17.15 18.93 -2.70
CA ARG A 76 -16.21 19.08 -3.82
C ARG A 76 -15.99 20.54 -4.21
N GLU A 77 -17.03 21.35 -4.15
CA GLU A 77 -16.96 22.78 -4.52
C GLU A 77 -16.18 23.62 -3.49
N ALA A 78 -15.98 23.11 -2.27
CA ALA A 78 -15.29 23.81 -1.19
C ALA A 78 -13.78 23.50 -1.06
N ALA A 79 -13.25 22.51 -1.79
CA ALA A 79 -11.85 22.05 -1.73
C ALA A 79 -10.94 22.83 -2.68
#